data_AF-W4FUS1-F1
#
_entry.id   AF-W4FUS1-F1
#
_cell.length_a   1.000
_cell.length_b   1.000
_cell.length_c   1.000
_cell.angle_alpha   90.00
_cell.angle_beta   90.00
_cell.angle_gamma   90.00
#
_symmetry.space_group_name_H-M   'P 1'
#
loop_
_entity.id
_entity.type
_entity.pdbx_description
1 polymer ?
#
loop_
_entity_poly.entity_id
_entity_poly.type
_entity_poly.pdbx_seq_one_letter_code
_entity_poly.pdbx_strand_id
1 'polypeptide(L)'
;MGIHAFVTGPPGSGKTSLCKKVCGLLQLEHLSTGDLLREHIRLRTEYGKVAKKCIAAKSLVPDSVVIDMIADCIAKLKDSEGGWILDGFPRTVDQAKALQVKGVTPNVVLVLELPSSEVRGRLVGRRFDPKTGDIYHAATNMPRDLDVAARLVHRDDDTPEKIPSRVDAYATYGHDTNREFLAVAFPIDADASLGDVVGDAVQILQSHKMKKPASSNQSHNRVNINNNNNQRNQDIETKPAATSLAEVSAKKLEPEETEFSPPKSTTAFRRTIPSTTLATPTANKIEHEIQRVVLHENQPTTPPKTAMDVVTKQVDTERFKTMLISGFDVIKHGRRGAPHTRTLFCDVELKRLFWQKPDKKELKAKLDQSIAIADVIQVVQGIKTDVFKRSGDTAKTDRYLSLIADDRTLDIEVASDELCSLLLHGLNAMLVST
;
A
#
# COMPACT_ATOMS: atom_id res chain seq x y z
N MET A 1 15.58 21.88 -14.07
CA MET A 1 16.04 21.74 -12.68
C MET A 1 14.81 21.86 -11.82
N GLY A 2 14.44 20.78 -11.16
CA GLY A 2 13.17 20.64 -10.45
C GLY A 2 13.36 20.50 -8.94
N ILE A 3 12.42 19.82 -8.32
CA ILE A 3 12.44 19.39 -6.92
C ILE A 3 12.87 17.91 -6.90
N HIS A 4 13.91 17.58 -6.14
CA HIS A 4 14.44 16.23 -5.97
C HIS A 4 14.30 15.87 -4.48
N ALA A 5 13.20 15.22 -4.10
CA ALA A 5 12.86 15.06 -2.69
C ALA A 5 12.90 13.60 -2.22
N PHE A 6 13.35 13.37 -0.98
CA PHE A 6 13.08 12.12 -0.26
C PHE A 6 12.01 12.37 0.80
N VAL A 7 11.18 11.36 1.09
CA VAL A 7 10.23 11.40 2.21
C VAL A 7 10.47 10.22 3.15
N THR A 8 10.84 10.55 4.38
CA THR A 8 11.19 9.63 5.47
C THR A 8 10.27 9.86 6.67
N GLY A 9 10.36 9.01 7.69
CA GLY A 9 9.46 8.99 8.86
C GLY A 9 9.06 7.58 9.29
N PRO A 10 8.49 7.39 10.50
CA PRO A 10 8.11 6.08 11.04
C PRO A 10 6.97 5.42 10.24
N PRO A 11 6.74 4.11 10.37
CA PRO A 11 5.54 3.50 9.79
C PRO A 11 4.29 4.18 10.36
N GLY A 12 3.23 4.33 9.54
CA GLY A 12 2.01 5.03 9.92
C GLY A 12 2.00 6.55 9.70
N SER A 13 3.16 7.20 9.50
CA SER A 13 3.27 8.68 9.33
C SER A 13 2.67 9.28 8.05
N GLY A 14 1.96 8.51 7.22
CA GLY A 14 1.26 9.06 6.03
C GLY A 14 2.11 9.34 4.78
N LYS A 15 3.42 9.05 4.78
CA LYS A 15 4.37 9.30 3.66
C LYS A 15 3.79 9.14 2.25
N THR A 16 3.27 7.95 1.91
CA THR A 16 2.71 7.67 0.57
C THR A 16 1.51 8.55 0.23
N SER A 17 0.64 8.84 1.20
CA SER A 17 -0.51 9.74 1.01
C SER A 17 -0.06 11.18 0.78
N LEU A 18 0.99 11.63 1.50
CA LEU A 18 1.61 12.93 1.28
C LEU A 18 2.25 13.01 -0.11
N CYS A 19 3.10 12.04 -0.47
CA CYS A 19 3.78 11.99 -1.76
C CYS A 19 2.77 12.04 -2.92
N LYS A 20 1.72 11.21 -2.90
CA LYS A 20 0.67 11.22 -3.93
C LYS A 20 0.01 12.59 -4.10
N LYS A 21 -0.35 13.26 -2.99
CA LYS A 21 -0.97 14.60 -3.02
C LYS A 21 0.00 15.66 -3.56
N VAL A 22 1.21 15.71 -3.01
CA VAL A 22 2.25 16.68 -3.37
C VAL A 22 2.67 16.53 -4.84
N CYS A 23 2.82 15.30 -5.34
CA CYS A 23 3.10 15.02 -6.75
C CYS A 23 2.01 15.59 -7.67
N GLY A 24 0.73 15.39 -7.34
CA GLY A 24 -0.37 15.94 -8.12
C GLY A 24 -0.40 17.48 -8.12
N LEU A 25 -0.10 18.12 -6.99
CA LEU A 25 -0.09 19.57 -6.85
C LEU A 25 1.12 20.25 -7.52
N LEU A 26 2.30 19.62 -7.45
CA LEU A 26 3.57 20.19 -7.92
C LEU A 26 4.08 19.60 -9.24
N GLN A 27 3.32 18.69 -9.85
CA GLN A 27 3.70 17.96 -11.08
C GLN A 27 5.05 17.25 -10.94
N LEU A 28 5.24 16.55 -9.82
CA LEU A 28 6.43 15.73 -9.54
C LEU A 28 6.17 14.26 -9.81
N GLU A 29 7.18 13.54 -10.25
CA GLU A 29 7.13 12.09 -10.43
C GLU A 29 7.17 11.37 -9.08
N HIS A 30 6.21 10.47 -8.81
CA HIS A 30 6.15 9.69 -7.57
C HIS A 30 6.92 8.37 -7.71
N LEU A 31 8.05 8.28 -7.02
CA LEU A 31 8.90 7.08 -7.01
C LEU A 31 8.67 6.30 -5.71
N SER A 32 7.75 5.34 -5.73
CA SER A 32 7.55 4.37 -4.66
C SER A 32 8.29 3.08 -4.99
N THR A 33 9.24 2.67 -4.16
CA THR A 33 10.04 1.44 -4.39
C THR A 33 9.19 0.19 -4.49
N GLY A 34 8.10 0.10 -3.72
CA GLY A 34 7.17 -1.02 -3.78
C GLY A 34 6.36 -1.05 -5.08
N ASP A 35 5.99 0.10 -5.62
CA ASP A 35 5.23 0.20 -6.88
C ASP A 35 6.15 -0.04 -8.08
N LEU A 36 7.35 0.54 -8.08
CA LEU A 36 8.39 0.25 -9.08
C LEU A 36 8.71 -1.24 -9.16
N LEU A 37 8.93 -1.92 -8.03
CA LEU A 37 9.17 -3.37 -8.02
C LEU A 37 7.98 -4.16 -8.61
N ARG A 38 6.74 -3.83 -8.22
CA ARG A 38 5.52 -4.46 -8.77
C ARG A 38 5.41 -4.25 -10.28
N GLU A 39 5.67 -3.04 -10.75
CA GLU A 39 5.67 -2.72 -12.17
C GLU A 39 6.75 -3.48 -12.94
N HIS A 40 8.00 -3.47 -12.47
CA HIS A 40 9.10 -4.18 -13.09
C HIS A 40 8.84 -5.70 -13.17
N ILE A 41 8.23 -6.29 -12.13
CA ILE A 41 7.76 -7.69 -12.14
C ILE A 41 6.67 -7.92 -13.20
N ARG A 42 5.68 -7.03 -13.29
CA ARG A 42 4.59 -7.08 -14.30
C ARG A 42 5.14 -7.00 -15.73
N LEU A 43 6.07 -6.08 -15.97
CA LEU A 43 6.74 -5.83 -17.25
C LEU A 43 7.86 -6.85 -17.57
N ARG A 44 8.20 -7.74 -16.62
CA ARG A 44 9.21 -8.79 -16.77
C ARG A 44 10.63 -8.29 -17.13
N THR A 45 11.01 -7.10 -16.66
CA THR A 45 12.38 -6.55 -16.85
C THR A 45 13.41 -7.36 -16.06
N GLU A 46 14.71 -7.12 -16.26
CA GLU A 46 15.76 -7.81 -15.47
C GLU A 46 15.61 -7.61 -13.95
N TYR A 47 15.41 -6.37 -13.50
CA TYR A 47 15.07 -6.08 -12.09
C TYR A 47 13.83 -6.85 -11.63
N GLY A 48 12.78 -6.91 -12.46
CA GLY A 48 11.55 -7.66 -12.17
C GLY A 48 11.74 -9.16 -12.10
N LYS A 49 12.60 -9.74 -12.94
CA LYS A 49 12.95 -11.17 -12.92
C LYS A 49 13.70 -11.53 -11.64
N VAL A 50 14.64 -10.70 -11.20
CA VAL A 50 15.37 -10.89 -9.94
C VAL A 50 14.43 -10.74 -8.74
N ALA A 51 13.65 -9.65 -8.69
CA ALA A 51 12.68 -9.41 -7.62
C ALA A 51 11.65 -10.54 -7.50
N LYS A 52 11.12 -11.04 -8.63
CA LYS A 52 10.19 -12.18 -8.65
C LYS A 52 10.81 -13.46 -8.08
N LYS A 53 12.09 -13.73 -8.36
CA LYS A 53 12.81 -14.89 -7.77
C LYS A 53 12.94 -14.75 -6.25
N CYS A 54 13.35 -13.58 -5.76
CA CYS A 54 13.46 -13.30 -4.32
C CYS A 54 12.12 -13.47 -3.60
N ILE A 55 11.05 -12.87 -4.14
CA ILE A 55 9.70 -12.97 -3.56
C ILE A 55 9.20 -14.42 -3.54
N ALA A 56 9.43 -15.19 -4.62
CA ALA A 56 9.07 -16.62 -4.66
C ALA A 56 9.86 -17.45 -3.63
N ALA A 57 11.11 -17.07 -3.33
CA ALA A 57 11.95 -17.67 -2.30
C ALA A 57 11.67 -17.13 -0.88
N LYS A 58 10.68 -16.23 -0.70
CA LYS A 58 10.42 -15.47 0.54
C LYS A 58 11.63 -14.70 1.08
N SER A 59 12.57 -14.33 0.20
CA SER A 59 13.74 -13.52 0.54
C SER A 59 13.52 -12.05 0.21
N LEU A 60 14.26 -11.16 0.88
CA LEU A 60 14.32 -9.75 0.48
C LEU A 60 14.98 -9.62 -0.91
N VAL A 61 14.61 -8.56 -1.63
CA VAL A 61 15.30 -8.14 -2.86
C VAL A 61 16.61 -7.45 -2.46
N PRO A 62 17.77 -7.78 -3.04
CA PRO A 62 19.03 -7.15 -2.68
C PRO A 62 19.03 -5.63 -2.92
N ASP A 63 19.61 -4.88 -2.00
CA ASP A 63 19.64 -3.41 -2.05
C ASP A 63 20.22 -2.88 -3.37
N SER A 64 21.30 -3.50 -3.89
CA SER A 64 21.90 -3.12 -5.17
C SER A 64 20.90 -3.12 -6.33
N VAL A 65 20.03 -4.13 -6.39
CA VAL A 65 18.97 -4.25 -7.41
C VAL A 65 17.95 -3.14 -7.29
N VAL A 66 17.60 -2.75 -6.05
CA VAL A 66 16.66 -1.65 -5.78
C VAL A 66 17.28 -0.30 -6.10
N ILE A 67 18.54 -0.08 -5.73
CA ILE A 67 19.31 1.15 -5.97
C ILE A 67 19.52 1.36 -7.48
N ASP A 68 19.92 0.33 -8.22
CA ASP A 68 20.11 0.38 -9.67
C ASP A 68 18.78 0.68 -10.39
N MET A 69 17.69 0.03 -9.98
CA MET A 69 16.35 0.29 -10.49
C MET A 69 15.89 1.74 -10.25
N ILE A 70 16.13 2.31 -9.07
CA ILE A 70 15.81 3.72 -8.76
C ILE A 70 16.67 4.66 -9.62
N ALA A 71 17.97 4.41 -9.71
CA ALA A 71 18.90 5.24 -10.48
C ALA A 71 18.55 5.24 -11.99
N ASP A 72 18.22 4.09 -12.56
CA ASP A 72 17.75 3.96 -13.95
C ASP A 72 16.40 4.65 -14.18
N CYS A 73 15.51 4.63 -13.19
CA CYS A 73 14.24 5.34 -13.25
C CYS A 73 14.47 6.86 -13.30
N ILE A 74 15.21 7.40 -12.32
CA ILE A 74 15.55 8.83 -12.23
C ILE A 74 16.37 9.29 -13.46
N ALA A 75 17.24 8.44 -14.00
CA ALA A 75 18.00 8.75 -15.22
C ALA A 75 17.12 8.99 -16.45
N LYS A 76 15.95 8.34 -16.53
CA LYS A 76 14.94 8.56 -17.58
C LYS A 76 14.08 9.80 -17.33
N LEU A 77 13.99 10.26 -16.09
CA LEU A 77 13.24 11.45 -15.69
C LEU A 77 14.01 12.77 -15.85
N LYS A 78 15.22 12.76 -16.43
CA LYS A 78 16.08 13.95 -16.57
C LYS A 78 15.43 15.09 -17.37
N ASP A 79 14.43 14.78 -18.19
CA ASP A 79 13.66 15.76 -18.99
C ASP A 79 12.40 16.28 -18.25
N SER A 80 12.08 15.78 -17.05
CA SER A 80 10.95 16.28 -16.25
C SER A 80 11.27 17.65 -15.65
N GLU A 81 10.47 18.67 -16.00
CA GLU A 81 10.64 20.03 -15.46
C GLU A 81 10.25 20.16 -13.97
N GLY A 82 9.33 19.29 -13.50
CA GLY A 82 8.89 19.26 -12.11
C GLY A 82 9.95 18.65 -11.18
N GLY A 83 10.49 17.50 -11.56
CA GLY A 83 11.38 16.67 -10.73
C GLY A 83 10.67 15.44 -10.17
N TRP A 84 11.13 14.92 -9.03
CA TRP A 84 10.71 13.64 -8.47
C TRP A 84 10.71 13.62 -6.94
N ILE A 85 9.91 12.71 -6.36
CA ILE A 85 9.89 12.41 -4.93
C ILE A 85 10.06 10.90 -4.70
N LEU A 86 10.99 10.51 -3.83
CA LEU A 86 11.26 9.12 -3.45
C LEU A 86 10.57 8.80 -2.12
N ASP A 87 9.61 7.86 -2.16
CA ASP A 87 8.77 7.48 -1.02
C ASP A 87 9.34 6.25 -0.30
N GLY A 88 9.72 6.44 0.96
CA GLY A 88 10.06 5.34 1.87
C GLY A 88 11.37 4.60 1.54
N PHE A 89 12.30 5.27 0.84
CA PHE A 89 13.67 4.85 0.58
C PHE A 89 14.56 6.10 0.44
N PRO A 90 15.84 6.09 0.86
CA PRO A 90 16.57 5.03 1.55
C PRO A 90 16.03 4.75 2.98
N ARG A 91 16.39 3.60 3.53
CA ARG A 91 16.04 3.17 4.91
C ARG A 91 17.26 2.87 5.77
N THR A 92 18.45 2.77 5.16
CA THR A 92 19.73 2.59 5.84
C THR A 92 20.73 3.61 5.31
N VAL A 93 21.76 3.89 6.12
CA VAL A 93 22.90 4.74 5.75
C VAL A 93 23.62 4.22 4.50
N ASP A 94 23.76 2.90 4.35
CA ASP A 94 24.43 2.31 3.18
C ASP A 94 23.61 2.50 1.90
N GLN A 95 22.28 2.37 1.97
CA GLN A 95 21.39 2.69 0.85
C GLN A 95 21.47 4.18 0.46
N ALA A 96 21.55 5.08 1.45
CA ALA A 96 21.71 6.50 1.23
C ALA A 96 23.03 6.83 0.50
N LYS A 97 24.14 6.28 0.98
CA LYS A 97 25.48 6.46 0.36
C LYS A 97 25.55 5.87 -1.04
N ALA A 98 24.97 4.69 -1.25
CA ALA A 98 24.94 4.06 -2.56
C ALA A 98 24.10 4.84 -3.59
N LEU A 99 22.98 5.46 -3.19
CA LEU A 99 22.24 6.38 -4.05
C LEU A 99 23.06 7.61 -4.44
N GLN A 100 23.75 8.24 -3.47
CA GLN A 100 24.62 9.39 -3.74
C GLN A 100 25.75 9.04 -4.73
N VAL A 101 26.37 7.86 -4.59
CA VAL A 101 27.39 7.34 -5.54
C VAL A 101 26.80 7.14 -6.95
N LYS A 102 25.52 6.79 -7.07
CA LYS A 102 24.78 6.71 -8.35
C LYS A 102 24.31 8.07 -8.88
N GLY A 103 24.63 9.17 -8.21
CA GLY A 103 24.21 10.53 -8.57
C GLY A 103 22.75 10.85 -8.20
N VAL A 104 22.11 10.04 -7.37
CA VAL A 104 20.76 10.28 -6.84
C VAL A 104 20.87 11.00 -5.50
N THR A 105 20.88 12.33 -5.57
CA THR A 105 20.97 13.21 -4.40
C THR A 105 19.74 14.11 -4.31
N PRO A 106 19.05 14.17 -3.16
CA PRO A 106 17.92 15.08 -2.96
C PRO A 106 18.41 16.51 -2.67
N ASN A 107 17.59 17.50 -2.99
CA ASN A 107 17.74 18.87 -2.48
C ASN A 107 16.79 19.17 -1.30
N VAL A 108 15.85 18.27 -1.00
CA VAL A 108 14.92 18.34 0.14
C VAL A 108 14.70 16.93 0.69
N VAL A 109 14.73 16.77 2.01
CA VAL A 109 14.30 15.54 2.70
C VAL A 109 13.20 15.91 3.69
N LEU A 110 11.97 15.49 3.42
CA LEU A 110 10.85 15.70 4.34
C LEU A 110 10.86 14.58 5.38
N VAL A 111 11.09 14.93 6.65
CA VAL A 111 11.11 14.02 7.78
C VAL A 111 9.76 14.09 8.48
N LEU A 112 8.88 13.12 8.21
CA LEU A 112 7.60 13.05 8.89
C LEU A 112 7.78 12.54 10.31
N GLU A 113 7.47 13.36 11.30
CA GLU A 113 7.54 13.05 12.72
C GLU A 113 6.15 12.60 13.20
N LEU A 114 6.07 11.48 13.91
CA LEU A 114 4.82 10.96 14.45
C LEU A 114 5.08 10.34 15.82
N PRO A 115 4.30 10.66 16.87
CA PRO A 115 4.39 10.00 18.16
C PRO A 115 4.19 8.48 18.04
N SER A 116 4.97 7.70 18.79
CA SER A 116 4.90 6.23 18.75
C SER A 116 3.53 5.68 19.21
N SER A 117 2.79 6.43 20.02
CA SER A 117 1.40 6.12 20.42
C SER A 117 0.47 6.01 19.22
N GLU A 118 0.60 6.92 18.25
CA GLU A 118 -0.31 7.04 17.12
C GLU A 118 -0.05 6.01 16.02
N VAL A 119 1.18 5.48 15.96
CA VAL A 119 1.60 4.51 14.94
C VAL A 119 0.67 3.29 14.90
N ARG A 120 0.33 2.71 16.07
CA ARG A 120 -0.52 1.51 16.13
C ARG A 120 -1.92 1.77 15.60
N GLY A 121 -2.57 2.86 16.05
CA GLY A 121 -3.92 3.22 15.63
C GLY A 121 -3.99 3.48 14.11
N ARG A 122 -3.05 4.30 13.61
CA ARG A 122 -2.97 4.67 12.18
C ARG A 122 -2.67 3.50 11.25
N LEU A 123 -1.93 2.48 11.71
CA LEU A 123 -1.65 1.28 10.91
C LEU A 123 -2.81 0.28 10.91
N VAL A 124 -3.39 -0.03 12.07
CA VAL A 124 -4.54 -0.97 12.17
C VAL A 124 -5.77 -0.44 11.43
N GLY A 125 -5.99 0.89 11.46
CA GLY A 125 -7.05 1.54 10.68
C GLY A 125 -6.75 1.68 9.18
N ARG A 126 -5.52 1.43 8.73
CA ARG A 126 -5.12 1.62 7.31
C ARG A 126 -5.79 0.60 6.39
N ARG A 127 -6.15 1.06 5.20
CA ARG A 127 -6.72 0.26 4.11
C ARG A 127 -6.04 0.65 2.80
N PHE A 128 -6.01 -0.27 1.84
CA PHE A 128 -5.34 -0.11 0.55
C PHE A 128 -6.23 -0.64 -0.58
N ASP A 129 -6.39 0.12 -1.67
CA ASP A 129 -7.05 -0.37 -2.89
C ASP A 129 -6.01 -1.11 -3.76
N PRO A 130 -6.13 -2.43 -3.98
CA PRO A 130 -5.20 -3.19 -4.81
C PRO A 130 -5.28 -2.85 -6.31
N LYS A 131 -6.31 -2.12 -6.77
CA LYS A 131 -6.43 -1.67 -8.18
C LYS A 131 -5.72 -0.34 -8.45
N THR A 132 -5.91 0.67 -7.60
CA THR A 132 -5.36 2.03 -7.81
C THR A 132 -4.10 2.31 -6.99
N GLY A 133 -3.81 1.47 -6.01
CA GLY A 133 -2.74 1.67 -5.04
C GLY A 133 -3.03 2.76 -4.01
N ASP A 134 -4.28 3.23 -3.89
CA ASP A 134 -4.63 4.31 -2.95
C ASP A 134 -4.73 3.86 -1.51
N ILE A 135 -4.46 4.78 -0.60
CA ILE A 135 -4.43 4.57 0.85
C ILE A 135 -5.64 5.25 1.48
N TYR A 136 -6.42 4.46 2.19
CA TYR A 136 -7.61 4.85 2.92
C TYR A 136 -7.42 4.54 4.41
N HIS A 137 -8.29 5.07 5.25
CA HIS A 137 -8.26 4.81 6.69
C HIS A 137 -9.69 4.70 7.24
N ALA A 138 -9.97 3.59 7.93
CA ALA A 138 -11.32 3.17 8.32
C ALA A 138 -12.12 4.23 9.09
N ALA A 139 -11.45 5.04 9.92
CA ALA A 139 -12.09 6.06 10.76
C ALA A 139 -12.13 7.47 10.14
N THR A 140 -11.26 7.80 9.18
CA THR A 140 -10.99 9.20 8.79
C THR A 140 -10.98 9.47 7.29
N ASN A 141 -10.78 8.44 6.45
CA ASN A 141 -10.73 8.58 5.01
C ASN A 141 -11.16 7.26 4.36
N MET A 142 -12.45 6.93 4.45
CA MET A 142 -13.06 5.84 3.68
C MET A 142 -13.68 6.39 2.39
N PRO A 143 -13.59 5.67 1.26
CA PRO A 143 -14.20 6.09 0.01
C PRO A 143 -15.74 6.02 0.12
N ARG A 144 -16.42 6.98 -0.50
CA ARG A 144 -17.90 6.97 -0.63
C ARG A 144 -18.39 5.96 -1.68
N ASP A 145 -17.52 5.63 -2.64
CA ASP A 145 -17.77 4.59 -3.64
C ASP A 145 -17.69 3.21 -2.97
N LEU A 146 -18.81 2.48 -3.01
CA LEU A 146 -18.96 1.17 -2.38
C LEU A 146 -18.14 0.08 -3.08
N ASP A 147 -17.90 0.17 -4.39
CA ASP A 147 -17.07 -0.77 -5.15
C ASP A 147 -15.57 -0.54 -4.88
N VAL A 148 -15.19 0.67 -4.46
CA VAL A 148 -13.85 0.94 -3.89
C VAL A 148 -13.80 0.42 -2.46
N ALA A 149 -14.78 0.75 -1.62
CA ALA A 149 -14.82 0.34 -0.21
C ALA A 149 -14.77 -1.18 -0.04
N ALA A 150 -15.54 -1.94 -0.82
CA ALA A 150 -15.66 -3.39 -0.73
C ALA A 150 -14.41 -4.16 -1.21
N ARG A 151 -13.50 -3.53 -1.97
CA ARG A 151 -12.25 -4.15 -2.43
C ARG A 151 -11.02 -3.70 -1.64
N LEU A 152 -11.19 -2.85 -0.63
CA LEU A 152 -10.09 -2.42 0.21
C LEU A 152 -9.56 -3.58 1.05
N VAL A 153 -8.24 -3.74 1.07
CA VAL A 153 -7.55 -4.75 1.88
C VAL A 153 -6.69 -4.10 2.95
N HIS A 154 -6.41 -4.87 4.01
CA HIS A 154 -5.25 -4.60 4.87
C HIS A 154 -3.96 -4.95 4.11
N ARG A 155 -2.82 -4.43 4.58
CA ARG A 155 -1.52 -4.96 4.18
C ARG A 155 -1.06 -6.01 5.19
N ASP A 156 -0.40 -7.06 4.72
CA ASP A 156 0.12 -8.15 5.54
C ASP A 156 1.10 -7.69 6.64
N ASP A 157 1.66 -6.48 6.53
CA ASP A 157 2.60 -5.89 7.49
C ASP A 157 1.95 -4.94 8.53
N ASP A 158 0.63 -4.71 8.45
CA ASP A 158 -0.13 -3.79 9.32
C ASP A 158 -0.82 -4.48 10.52
N THR A 159 -0.41 -5.71 10.86
CA THR A 159 -0.96 -6.45 12.01
C THR A 159 -0.30 -6.04 13.34
N PRO A 160 -1.02 -6.09 14.49
CA PRO A 160 -0.47 -5.66 15.79
C PRO A 160 0.86 -6.31 16.19
N GLU A 161 1.12 -7.53 15.75
CA GLU A 161 2.32 -8.32 16.07
C GLU A 161 3.53 -7.88 15.23
N LYS A 162 3.28 -7.37 14.01
CA LYS A 162 4.33 -6.90 13.08
C LYS A 162 4.66 -5.43 13.27
N ILE A 163 3.74 -4.63 13.83
CA ILE A 163 3.96 -3.19 14.05
C ILE A 163 5.20 -2.89 14.91
N PRO A 164 5.45 -3.54 16.07
CA PRO A 164 6.63 -3.27 16.90
C PRO A 164 7.95 -3.36 16.14
N SER A 165 8.19 -4.47 15.42
CA SER A 165 9.45 -4.67 14.67
C SER A 165 9.68 -3.61 13.59
N ARG A 166 8.62 -2.99 13.04
CA ARG A 166 8.70 -1.90 12.07
C ARG A 166 9.00 -0.55 12.73
N VAL A 167 8.51 -0.34 13.95
CA VAL A 167 8.86 0.83 14.77
C VAL A 167 10.32 0.74 15.20
N ASP A 168 10.74 -0.42 15.72
CA ASP A 168 12.10 -0.68 16.17
C ASP A 168 13.12 -0.54 15.02
N ALA A 169 12.80 -1.06 13.84
CA ALA A 169 13.64 -0.90 12.65
C ALA A 169 13.77 0.58 12.23
N TYR A 170 12.71 1.37 12.34
CA TYR A 170 12.81 2.82 12.08
C TYR A 170 13.61 3.55 13.17
N ALA A 171 13.42 3.19 14.45
CA ALA A 171 14.19 3.75 15.55
C ALA A 171 15.69 3.43 15.44
N THR A 172 16.04 2.25 14.92
CA THR A 172 17.43 1.80 14.76
C THR A 172 18.09 2.43 13.53
N TYR A 173 17.46 2.38 12.36
CA TYR A 173 18.10 2.77 11.09
C TYR A 173 17.60 4.10 10.52
N GLY A 174 16.36 4.49 10.82
CA GLY A 174 15.73 5.69 10.26
C GLY A 174 16.40 6.97 10.75
N HIS A 175 16.65 7.11 12.05
CA HIS A 175 17.31 8.30 12.59
C HIS A 175 18.73 8.49 12.04
N ASP A 176 19.53 7.44 11.94
CA ASP A 176 20.87 7.51 11.36
C ASP A 176 20.85 7.76 9.85
N THR A 177 19.88 7.20 9.12
CA THR A 177 19.69 7.51 7.69
C THR A 177 19.30 8.98 7.49
N ASN A 178 18.43 9.52 8.34
CA ASN A 178 18.04 10.94 8.29
C ASN A 178 19.24 11.86 8.62
N ARG A 179 20.16 11.42 9.48
CA ARG A 179 21.37 12.18 9.84
C ARG A 179 22.33 12.42 8.65
N GLU A 180 22.35 11.53 7.66
CA GLU A 180 23.13 11.71 6.42
C GLU A 180 22.62 12.89 5.56
N PHE A 181 21.42 13.42 5.84
CA PHE A 181 20.77 14.47 5.05
C PHE A 181 20.47 15.77 5.83
N LEU A 182 21.03 15.97 7.04
CA LEU A 182 20.68 17.10 7.92
C LEU A 182 20.72 18.48 7.25
N ALA A 183 21.65 18.71 6.32
CA ALA A 183 21.77 19.98 5.60
C ALA A 183 20.58 20.32 4.67
N VAL A 184 19.73 19.33 4.37
CA VAL A 184 18.54 19.45 3.51
C VAL A 184 17.31 18.78 4.14
N ALA A 185 17.35 18.46 5.43
CA ALA A 185 16.27 17.79 6.14
C ALA A 185 15.32 18.79 6.81
N PHE A 186 14.02 18.60 6.61
CA PHE A 186 12.96 19.45 7.15
C PHE A 186 11.94 18.59 7.89
N PRO A 187 11.77 18.75 9.21
CA PRO A 187 10.74 18.04 9.97
C PRO A 187 9.35 18.57 9.60
N ILE A 188 8.36 17.68 9.58
CA ILE A 188 6.93 18.00 9.48
C ILE A 188 6.21 17.16 10.52
N ASP A 189 5.40 17.82 11.35
CA ASP A 189 4.50 17.13 12.28
C ASP A 189 3.43 16.38 11.50
N ALA A 190 3.51 15.04 11.48
CA ALA A 190 2.56 14.19 10.79
C ALA A 190 1.33 13.85 11.65
N ASP A 191 1.24 14.35 12.89
CA ASP A 191 0.03 14.23 13.69
C ASP A 191 -1.00 15.33 13.39
N ALA A 192 -0.55 16.46 12.83
CA ALA A 192 -1.37 17.56 12.32
C ALA A 192 -2.37 17.14 11.21
N SER A 193 -3.26 18.06 10.83
CA SER A 193 -4.29 17.76 9.82
C SER A 193 -3.67 17.48 8.45
N LEU A 194 -4.32 16.64 7.65
CA LEU A 194 -3.85 16.32 6.29
C LEU A 194 -3.86 17.54 5.35
N GLY A 195 -4.50 18.65 5.72
CA GLY A 195 -4.37 19.93 5.03
C GLY A 195 -3.01 20.58 5.34
N ASP A 196 -2.71 20.73 6.63
CA ASP A 196 -1.49 21.40 7.13
C ASP A 196 -0.23 20.64 6.71
N VAL A 197 -0.19 19.32 6.91
CA VAL A 197 0.93 18.45 6.51
C VAL A 197 1.25 18.56 5.01
N VAL A 198 0.23 18.75 4.18
CA VAL A 198 0.40 18.96 2.73
C VAL A 198 0.82 20.39 2.41
N GLY A 199 0.28 21.39 3.12
CA GLY A 199 0.65 22.79 3.00
C GLY A 199 2.13 23.02 3.32
N ASP A 200 2.59 22.54 4.47
CA ASP A 200 3.99 22.62 4.91
C ASP A 200 4.93 21.96 3.90
N ALA A 201 4.61 20.72 3.49
CA ALA A 201 5.39 20.01 2.48
C ALA A 201 5.48 20.79 1.16
N VAL A 202 4.36 21.32 0.66
CA VAL A 202 4.32 22.13 -0.55
C VAL A 202 5.16 23.40 -0.41
N GLN A 203 5.03 24.12 0.70
CA GLN A 203 5.80 25.34 0.97
C GLN A 203 7.30 25.08 1.03
N ILE A 204 7.73 24.03 1.75
CA ILE A 204 9.14 23.62 1.85
C ILE A 204 9.68 23.27 0.45
N LEU A 205 8.97 22.41 -0.30
CA LEU A 205 9.43 21.94 -1.61
C LEU A 205 9.49 23.06 -2.66
N GLN A 206 8.51 23.97 -2.69
CA GLN A 206 8.52 25.12 -3.58
C GLN A 206 9.66 26.09 -3.25
N SER A 207 9.89 26.37 -1.96
CA SER A 207 10.95 27.28 -1.50
C SER A 207 12.35 26.80 -1.90
N HIS A 208 12.54 25.49 -2.05
CA HIS A 208 13.81 24.86 -2.40
C HIS A 208 13.90 24.42 -3.88
N LYS A 209 12.92 24.76 -4.73
CA LYS A 209 12.95 24.43 -6.17
C LYS A 209 14.22 24.99 -6.82
N MET A 210 15.05 24.12 -7.39
CA MET A 210 16.32 24.54 -7.97
C MET A 210 16.11 25.47 -9.17
N LYS A 211 16.71 26.66 -9.12
CA LYS A 211 16.69 27.60 -10.25
C LYS A 211 17.54 27.05 -11.39
N LYS A 212 17.03 27.10 -12.62
CA LYS A 212 17.80 26.77 -13.83
C LYS A 212 19.04 27.69 -13.87
N PRO A 213 20.26 27.18 -14.11
CA PRO A 213 21.40 28.05 -14.33
C PRO A 213 21.07 28.97 -15.50
N ALA A 214 21.23 30.28 -15.30
CA ALA A 214 21.01 31.24 -16.37
C ALA A 214 21.97 30.91 -17.51
N SER A 215 21.44 30.69 -18.71
CA SER A 215 22.26 30.54 -19.90
C SER A 215 22.99 31.85 -20.13
N SER A 216 24.28 31.88 -19.80
CA SER A 216 25.15 32.99 -20.15
C SER A 216 25.22 33.08 -21.68
N ASN A 217 24.56 34.09 -22.23
CA ASN A 217 24.84 34.54 -23.60
C ASN A 217 26.24 35.16 -23.63
N GLN A 218 27.28 34.31 -23.59
CA GLN A 218 28.62 34.70 -23.99
C GLN A 218 28.66 34.75 -25.51
N SER A 219 28.28 35.92 -26.02
CA SER A 219 28.54 36.38 -27.37
C SER A 219 29.93 35.94 -27.82
N HIS A 220 30.01 35.06 -28.81
CA HIS A 220 31.27 34.62 -29.39
C HIS A 220 31.90 35.77 -30.18
N ASN A 221 32.59 36.68 -29.47
CA ASN A 221 33.44 37.66 -30.09
C ASN A 221 34.74 36.96 -30.51
N ARG A 222 34.81 36.57 -31.79
CA ARG A 222 36.04 36.11 -32.43
C ARG A 222 37.14 37.17 -32.24
N VAL A 223 38.18 36.84 -31.49
CA VAL A 223 39.48 37.50 -31.61
C VAL A 223 40.47 36.47 -32.11
N ASN A 224 41.03 36.78 -33.28
CA ASN A 224 41.92 35.91 -34.03
C ASN A 224 43.37 36.29 -33.71
N ILE A 225 44.13 35.41 -33.04
CA ILE A 225 45.57 35.61 -32.82
C ILE A 225 46.30 34.30 -33.15
N ASN A 226 47.03 34.33 -34.26
CA ASN A 226 48.08 33.36 -34.55
C ASN A 226 49.24 33.55 -33.55
N ASN A 227 49.90 32.46 -33.15
CA ASN A 227 51.35 32.37 -33.36
C ASN A 227 51.90 30.94 -33.17
N ASN A 228 52.87 30.60 -34.01
CA ASN A 228 53.71 29.41 -33.88
C ASN A 228 54.63 29.53 -32.66
N ASN A 229 55.06 28.40 -32.08
CA ASN A 229 56.47 28.00 -32.22
C ASN A 229 56.78 26.57 -31.72
N ASN A 230 57.96 26.11 -32.17
CA ASN A 230 58.47 24.73 -32.16
C ASN A 230 59.12 24.27 -30.84
N GLN A 231 59.43 22.96 -30.82
CA GLN A 231 60.51 22.29 -30.07
C GLN A 231 60.29 22.09 -28.56
N ARG A 232 60.71 20.97 -27.93
CA ARG A 232 61.78 20.01 -28.27
C ARG A 232 61.48 18.60 -27.71
N ASN A 233 62.11 17.57 -28.28
CA ASN A 233 62.13 16.19 -27.75
C ASN A 233 62.81 16.13 -26.36
N GLN A 234 62.52 15.08 -25.60
CA GLN A 234 63.57 14.15 -25.15
C GLN A 234 63.03 12.72 -24.96
N ASP A 235 63.89 11.75 -25.28
CA ASP A 235 63.61 10.31 -25.40
C ASP A 235 63.83 9.54 -24.07
N ILE A 236 64.09 8.23 -24.17
CA ILE A 236 64.45 7.21 -23.14
C ILE A 236 63.22 6.37 -22.74
N GLU A 237 62.95 5.25 -23.43
CA GLU A 237 63.40 3.87 -23.12
C GLU A 237 62.65 3.23 -21.92
N THR A 238 62.27 1.95 -21.88
CA THR A 238 62.51 0.78 -22.77
C THR A 238 61.33 -0.23 -22.71
N LYS A 239 61.27 -1.12 -23.72
CA LYS A 239 60.48 -2.40 -23.79
C LYS A 239 61.07 -3.48 -22.83
N PRO A 240 60.56 -4.75 -22.69
CA PRO A 240 59.59 -5.49 -23.53
C PRO A 240 58.53 -6.43 -22.87
N ALA A 241 57.54 -6.78 -23.71
CA ALA A 241 56.81 -8.05 -23.94
C ALA A 241 56.85 -9.28 -22.99
N ALA A 242 55.67 -9.92 -22.84
CA ALA A 242 55.36 -11.31 -23.25
C ALA A 242 53.80 -11.52 -23.19
N THR A 243 53.06 -12.03 -24.20
CA THR A 243 52.96 -13.42 -24.72
C THR A 243 52.24 -14.37 -23.74
N SER A 244 51.18 -15.15 -24.05
CA SER A 244 50.26 -15.25 -25.21
C SER A 244 49.02 -16.11 -24.89
N LEU A 245 47.95 -15.94 -25.68
CA LEU A 245 47.04 -16.96 -26.26
C LEU A 245 46.82 -18.33 -25.56
N ALA A 246 45.55 -18.68 -25.37
CA ALA A 246 44.99 -19.99 -25.75
C ALA A 246 43.46 -19.91 -25.98
N GLU A 247 42.97 -20.54 -27.05
CA GLU A 247 41.54 -20.72 -27.38
C GLU A 247 40.95 -21.91 -26.57
N VAL A 248 39.64 -22.23 -26.60
CA VAL A 248 39.04 -23.09 -27.66
C VAL A 248 37.50 -23.17 -27.53
N SER A 249 36.84 -23.10 -28.69
CA SER A 249 35.53 -23.62 -29.14
C SER A 249 34.27 -23.67 -28.25
N ALA A 250 33.28 -22.96 -28.78
CA ALA A 250 31.85 -23.21 -28.75
C ALA A 250 31.37 -24.67 -28.90
N LYS A 251 30.13 -24.92 -28.44
CA LYS A 251 29.22 -25.90 -29.05
C LYS A 251 27.80 -25.33 -29.15
N LYS A 252 27.19 -25.54 -30.33
CA LYS A 252 25.87 -25.08 -30.78
C LYS A 252 24.82 -26.17 -30.52
N LEU A 253 23.60 -25.81 -30.09
CA LEU A 253 22.39 -26.64 -30.26
C LEU A 253 21.09 -25.84 -30.00
N GLU A 254 20.33 -25.68 -31.07
CA GLU A 254 18.88 -25.42 -31.20
C GLU A 254 18.46 -26.21 -32.47
N PRO A 255 17.17 -26.44 -32.78
CA PRO A 255 15.95 -25.99 -32.09
C PRO A 255 14.97 -27.15 -31.73
N GLU A 256 13.83 -26.83 -31.12
CA GLU A 256 12.57 -27.46 -31.54
C GLU A 256 11.40 -26.47 -31.41
N GLU A 257 10.50 -26.48 -32.39
CA GLU A 257 9.43 -25.50 -32.58
C GLU A 257 8.12 -26.02 -31.98
N THR A 258 7.31 -25.14 -31.38
CA THR A 258 5.86 -25.37 -31.27
C THR A 258 5.11 -24.10 -31.63
N GLU A 259 4.34 -24.17 -32.71
CA GLU A 259 3.54 -23.08 -33.24
C GLU A 259 2.37 -22.73 -32.31
N PHE A 260 2.02 -21.45 -32.20
CA PHE A 260 0.62 -21.06 -31.98
C PHE A 260 0.29 -19.74 -32.67
N SER A 261 -0.54 -19.82 -33.72
CA SER A 261 -0.97 -18.66 -34.51
C SER A 261 -2.06 -17.84 -33.80
N PRO A 262 -2.04 -16.50 -33.90
CA PRO A 262 -3.18 -15.66 -33.53
C PRO A 262 -4.17 -15.49 -34.71
N PRO A 263 -5.50 -15.53 -34.49
CA PRO A 263 -6.48 -15.26 -35.54
C PRO A 263 -6.56 -13.78 -35.90
N LYS A 264 -6.84 -13.47 -37.18
CA LYS A 264 -7.00 -12.10 -37.71
C LYS A 264 -8.47 -11.74 -37.93
N SER A 265 -8.78 -10.46 -37.65
CA SER A 265 -9.70 -9.57 -38.40
C SER A 265 -11.19 -9.90 -38.53
N THR A 266 -12.03 -9.06 -37.91
CA THR A 266 -13.33 -8.47 -38.39
C THR A 266 -13.86 -7.56 -37.26
N THR A 267 -14.56 -6.42 -37.43
CA THR A 267 -14.85 -5.52 -38.57
C THR A 267 -14.94 -4.06 -38.04
N ALA A 268 -14.82 -3.04 -38.91
CA ALA A 268 -14.85 -1.62 -38.54
C ALA A 268 -16.19 -1.12 -37.94
N PHE A 269 -16.12 -0.07 -37.10
CA PHE A 269 -17.12 1.01 -37.13
C PHE A 269 -16.47 2.39 -37.04
N ARG A 270 -16.71 3.20 -38.07
CA ARG A 270 -16.19 4.55 -38.27
C ARG A 270 -17.26 5.56 -37.84
N ARG A 271 -16.97 6.43 -36.87
CA ARG A 271 -17.68 7.71 -36.69
C ARG A 271 -16.68 8.84 -36.48
N THR A 272 -16.54 9.67 -37.52
CA THR A 272 -16.27 11.11 -37.42
C THR A 272 -17.34 11.76 -36.52
N ILE A 273 -17.18 12.93 -35.89
CA ILE A 273 -16.63 14.25 -36.27
C ILE A 273 -16.43 15.07 -34.96
N PRO A 274 -16.02 16.36 -34.95
CA PRO A 274 -14.94 17.07 -35.63
C PRO A 274 -13.87 17.61 -34.64
N SER A 275 -12.82 18.23 -35.19
CA SER A 275 -11.87 19.09 -34.47
C SER A 275 -12.47 20.44 -34.03
N THR A 276 -12.14 20.91 -32.83
CA THR A 276 -12.22 22.34 -32.46
C THR A 276 -10.97 22.75 -31.67
N THR A 277 -10.38 23.87 -32.05
CA THR A 277 -9.09 24.37 -31.57
C THR A 277 -9.23 25.34 -30.38
N LEU A 278 -8.14 25.53 -29.63
CA LEU A 278 -7.83 26.67 -28.73
C LEU A 278 -8.66 26.83 -27.44
N ALA A 279 -8.01 26.60 -26.30
CA ALA A 279 -7.71 27.66 -25.31
C ALA A 279 -6.81 27.13 -24.17
N THR A 280 -5.73 27.85 -23.86
CA THR A 280 -4.93 27.66 -22.63
C THR A 280 -5.64 28.29 -21.43
N PRO A 281 -5.68 27.65 -20.25
CA PRO A 281 -6.18 28.29 -19.03
C PRO A 281 -5.05 29.03 -18.29
N THR A 282 -5.21 30.35 -18.19
CA THR A 282 -4.35 31.27 -17.40
C THR A 282 -4.48 31.02 -15.88
N ALA A 283 -3.50 31.49 -15.11
CA ALA A 283 -3.28 31.23 -13.67
C ALA A 283 -4.49 31.43 -12.72
N ASN A 284 -5.51 32.19 -13.10
CA ASN A 284 -6.63 32.57 -12.21
C ASN A 284 -7.58 31.41 -11.85
N LYS A 285 -7.41 30.20 -12.42
CA LYS A 285 -8.18 29.02 -11.99
C LYS A 285 -7.72 28.46 -10.64
N ILE A 286 -6.44 28.64 -10.28
CA ILE A 286 -5.84 28.01 -9.09
C ILE A 286 -6.28 28.72 -7.80
N GLU A 287 -6.32 30.06 -7.78
CA GLU A 287 -6.82 30.83 -6.63
C GLU A 287 -8.29 30.52 -6.30
N HIS A 288 -9.12 30.35 -7.34
CA HIS A 288 -10.54 30.08 -7.18
C HIS A 288 -10.84 28.66 -6.66
N GLU A 289 -9.92 27.72 -6.87
CA GLU A 289 -10.02 26.34 -6.37
C GLU A 289 -9.55 26.26 -4.90
N ILE A 290 -8.51 27.03 -4.54
CA ILE A 290 -8.06 27.20 -3.14
C ILE A 290 -9.18 27.81 -2.27
N GLN A 291 -9.88 28.84 -2.76
CA GLN A 291 -11.01 29.45 -2.03
C GLN A 291 -12.22 28.51 -1.88
N ARG A 292 -12.41 27.52 -2.75
CA ARG A 292 -13.48 26.51 -2.58
C ARG A 292 -13.23 25.54 -1.43
N VAL A 293 -11.96 25.23 -1.14
CA VAL A 293 -11.58 24.32 -0.05
C VAL A 293 -11.79 24.96 1.32
N VAL A 294 -11.58 26.28 1.43
CA VAL A 294 -11.67 27.03 2.71
C VAL A 294 -13.12 27.38 3.11
N LEU A 295 -14.10 27.27 2.21
CA LEU A 295 -15.50 27.69 2.46
C LEU A 295 -16.51 26.56 2.69
N HIS A 296 -16.07 25.31 2.87
CA HIS A 296 -16.96 24.17 3.15
C HIS A 296 -17.01 23.71 4.62
N GLU A 297 -16.40 24.46 5.56
CA GLU A 297 -16.39 24.15 7.00
C GLU A 297 -17.35 24.99 7.87
N ASN A 298 -18.48 25.47 7.31
CA ASN A 298 -19.49 26.16 8.11
C ASN A 298 -20.94 25.87 7.68
N GLN A 299 -21.52 24.75 8.16
CA GLN A 299 -22.94 24.59 8.51
C GLN A 299 -23.18 23.28 9.30
N PRO A 300 -24.36 23.08 9.94
CA PRO A 300 -24.42 22.87 11.39
C PRO A 300 -24.14 21.44 11.88
N THR A 301 -23.70 21.37 13.14
CA THR A 301 -23.55 20.14 13.90
C THR A 301 -24.88 19.39 14.05
N THR A 302 -24.87 18.10 13.71
CA THR A 302 -25.96 17.18 14.05
C THR A 302 -26.08 17.01 15.57
N PRO A 303 -27.29 16.88 16.14
CA PRO A 303 -27.48 16.73 17.58
C PRO A 303 -26.88 15.40 18.09
N PRO A 304 -26.56 15.31 19.40
CA PRO A 304 -25.94 14.12 19.97
C PRO A 304 -26.87 12.90 19.89
N LYS A 305 -26.28 11.72 19.68
CA LYS A 305 -26.98 10.43 19.62
C LYS A 305 -27.81 10.22 20.88
N THR A 306 -29.10 9.92 20.69
CA THR A 306 -30.09 9.82 21.77
C THR A 306 -29.74 8.72 22.77
N ALA A 307 -30.00 8.94 24.06
CA ALA A 307 -29.74 7.94 25.10
C ALA A 307 -30.42 6.58 24.83
N MET A 308 -31.56 6.56 24.11
CA MET A 308 -32.21 5.32 23.67
C MET A 308 -31.32 4.46 22.76
N ASP A 309 -30.54 5.04 21.85
CA ASP A 309 -29.66 4.26 20.95
C ASP A 309 -28.50 3.60 21.72
N VAL A 310 -28.05 4.24 22.80
CA VAL A 310 -27.01 3.70 23.69
C VAL A 310 -27.60 2.56 24.53
N VAL A 311 -28.78 2.75 25.12
CA VAL A 311 -29.48 1.73 25.92
C VAL A 311 -29.81 0.50 25.07
N THR A 312 -30.37 0.67 23.87
CA THR A 312 -30.70 -0.45 22.97
C THR A 312 -29.45 -1.26 22.60
N LYS A 313 -28.34 -0.61 22.22
CA LYS A 313 -27.08 -1.30 21.92
C LYS A 313 -26.49 -2.04 23.12
N GLN A 314 -26.63 -1.49 24.31
CA GLN A 314 -26.14 -2.13 25.54
C GLN A 314 -26.97 -3.36 25.91
N VAL A 315 -28.30 -3.29 25.74
CA VAL A 315 -29.22 -4.43 25.92
C VAL A 315 -28.94 -5.55 24.90
N ASP A 316 -28.77 -5.22 23.62
CA ASP A 316 -28.47 -6.22 22.58
C ASP A 316 -27.12 -6.91 22.81
N THR A 317 -26.12 -6.19 23.32
CA THR A 317 -24.80 -6.75 23.65
C THR A 317 -24.89 -7.79 24.76
N GLU A 318 -25.57 -7.51 25.86
CA GLU A 318 -25.73 -8.48 26.96
C GLU A 318 -26.63 -9.66 26.58
N ARG A 319 -27.67 -9.41 25.78
CA ARG A 319 -28.53 -10.46 25.20
C ARG A 319 -27.71 -11.43 24.34
N PHE A 320 -26.84 -10.91 23.48
CA PHE A 320 -25.94 -11.70 22.64
C PHE A 320 -24.96 -12.55 23.47
N LYS A 321 -24.28 -11.96 24.47
CA LYS A 321 -23.35 -12.70 25.35
C LYS A 321 -24.05 -13.81 26.12
N THR A 322 -25.19 -13.49 26.75
CA THR A 322 -25.97 -14.44 27.54
C THR A 322 -26.41 -15.63 26.69
N MET A 323 -26.89 -15.36 25.46
CA MET A 323 -27.31 -16.39 24.50
C MET A 323 -26.14 -17.28 24.04
N LEU A 324 -24.95 -16.72 23.82
CA LEU A 324 -23.77 -17.52 23.47
C LEU A 324 -23.29 -18.40 24.62
N ILE A 325 -23.32 -17.90 25.86
CA ILE A 325 -22.87 -18.67 27.04
C ILE A 325 -23.88 -19.75 27.43
N SER A 326 -25.19 -19.46 27.39
CA SER A 326 -26.23 -20.46 27.67
C SER A 326 -26.41 -21.48 26.55
N GLY A 327 -26.02 -21.11 25.34
CA GLY A 327 -26.10 -21.93 24.14
C GLY A 327 -27.49 -21.95 23.49
N PHE A 328 -27.52 -22.11 22.18
CA PHE A 328 -28.75 -22.16 21.39
C PHE A 328 -28.61 -23.07 20.18
N ASP A 329 -29.73 -23.62 19.70
CA ASP A 329 -29.72 -24.56 18.57
C ASP A 329 -29.66 -23.84 17.21
N VAL A 330 -28.76 -24.32 16.35
CA VAL A 330 -28.57 -23.92 14.95
C VAL A 330 -28.53 -25.15 14.06
N ILE A 331 -28.84 -25.01 12.77
CA ILE A 331 -28.59 -26.08 11.80
C ILE A 331 -27.18 -25.88 11.26
N LYS A 332 -26.26 -26.78 11.59
CA LYS A 332 -24.89 -26.72 11.09
C LYS A 332 -24.80 -27.33 9.69
N HIS A 333 -24.21 -26.60 8.76
CA HIS A 333 -23.83 -27.09 7.44
C HIS A 333 -22.37 -27.58 7.47
N GLY A 334 -22.04 -28.52 6.59
CA GLY A 334 -20.73 -29.15 6.53
C GLY A 334 -20.22 -29.33 5.12
N ARG A 335 -18.89 -29.46 4.95
CA ARG A 335 -18.26 -29.76 3.65
C ARG A 335 -18.80 -31.05 3.01
N ARG A 336 -19.22 -32.02 3.83
CA ARG A 336 -19.85 -33.28 3.42
C ARG A 336 -21.07 -33.58 4.31
N GLY A 337 -22.02 -34.35 3.80
CA GLY A 337 -23.24 -34.74 4.50
C GLY A 337 -24.37 -33.71 4.43
N ALA A 338 -25.50 -34.08 5.04
CA ALA A 338 -26.69 -33.24 5.17
C ALA A 338 -26.55 -32.23 6.33
N PRO A 339 -27.22 -31.07 6.25
CA PRO A 339 -27.34 -30.13 7.37
C PRO A 339 -27.98 -30.80 8.60
N HIS A 340 -27.56 -30.41 9.80
CA HIS A 340 -27.99 -31.07 11.03
C HIS A 340 -27.93 -30.15 12.25
N THR A 341 -28.90 -30.29 13.16
CA THR A 341 -28.98 -29.45 14.37
C THR A 341 -27.76 -29.64 15.28
N ARG A 342 -27.25 -28.54 15.82
CA ARG A 342 -26.21 -28.46 16.83
C ARG A 342 -26.54 -27.36 17.82
N THR A 343 -26.25 -27.59 19.10
CA THR A 343 -26.23 -26.51 20.09
C THR A 343 -24.90 -25.78 19.95
N LEU A 344 -24.97 -24.49 19.61
CA LEU A 344 -23.86 -23.56 19.51
C LEU A 344 -23.69 -22.86 20.85
N PHE A 345 -22.47 -22.76 21.36
CA PHE A 345 -22.18 -22.06 22.63
C PHE A 345 -20.74 -21.53 22.66
N CYS A 346 -20.43 -20.66 23.62
CA CYS A 346 -19.11 -20.09 23.84
C CYS A 346 -18.60 -20.41 25.25
N ASP A 347 -17.30 -20.31 25.47
CA ASP A 347 -16.74 -20.27 26.82
C ASP A 347 -17.11 -18.96 27.54
N VAL A 348 -16.96 -18.96 28.87
CA VAL A 348 -17.34 -17.80 29.73
C VAL A 348 -16.52 -16.55 29.40
N GLU A 349 -15.28 -16.73 28.91
CA GLU A 349 -14.39 -15.65 28.48
C GLU A 349 -14.66 -15.15 27.05
N LEU A 350 -15.61 -15.78 26.33
CA LEU A 350 -15.96 -15.48 24.94
C LEU A 350 -14.78 -15.58 23.95
N LYS A 351 -13.81 -16.47 24.20
CA LYS A 351 -12.61 -16.67 23.38
C LYS A 351 -12.74 -17.80 22.37
N ARG A 352 -13.65 -18.76 22.60
CA ARG A 352 -13.79 -19.95 21.75
C ARG A 352 -15.24 -20.41 21.65
N LEU A 353 -15.67 -20.59 20.41
CA LEU A 353 -17.02 -21.02 20.07
C LEU A 353 -17.03 -22.52 19.78
N PHE A 354 -18.02 -23.23 20.32
CA PHE A 354 -18.16 -24.67 20.32
C PHE A 354 -19.51 -25.07 19.71
N TRP A 355 -19.58 -26.30 19.18
CA TRP A 355 -20.85 -26.89 18.75
C TRP A 355 -20.94 -28.35 19.18
N GLN A 356 -22.10 -28.78 19.70
CA GLN A 356 -22.34 -30.18 20.07
C GLN A 356 -23.67 -30.70 19.52
N LYS A 357 -23.86 -32.03 19.52
CA LYS A 357 -25.21 -32.59 19.29
C LYS A 357 -26.16 -32.03 20.37
N PRO A 358 -27.43 -31.70 20.05
CA PRO A 358 -28.37 -31.23 21.06
C PRO A 358 -28.56 -32.28 22.15
N ASP A 359 -28.05 -31.96 23.34
CA ASP A 359 -28.18 -32.72 24.58
C ASP A 359 -28.45 -31.69 25.69
N LYS A 360 -29.59 -31.84 26.36
CA LYS A 360 -30.12 -30.85 27.30
C LYS A 360 -29.52 -30.94 28.71
N LYS A 361 -28.56 -31.83 28.95
CA LYS A 361 -28.01 -32.07 30.29
C LYS A 361 -26.74 -31.27 30.60
N GLU A 362 -25.86 -31.02 29.63
CA GLU A 362 -24.57 -30.37 29.87
C GLU A 362 -23.90 -29.87 28.58
N LEU A 363 -23.27 -28.69 28.61
CA LEU A 363 -22.46 -28.15 27.52
C LEU A 363 -21.00 -28.64 27.66
N LYS A 364 -20.46 -29.30 26.63
CA LYS A 364 -19.15 -29.98 26.68
C LYS A 364 -18.17 -29.38 25.69
N ALA A 365 -17.29 -28.51 26.19
CA ALA A 365 -16.22 -27.90 25.41
C ALA A 365 -15.27 -28.96 24.84
N LYS A 366 -15.32 -29.17 23.52
CA LYS A 366 -14.47 -30.11 22.78
C LYS A 366 -13.68 -29.39 21.70
N LEU A 367 -12.34 -29.52 21.71
CA LEU A 367 -11.47 -28.77 20.81
C LEU A 367 -11.67 -29.13 19.33
N ASP A 368 -11.98 -30.39 19.00
CA ASP A 368 -12.30 -30.85 17.64
C ASP A 368 -13.64 -30.27 17.11
N GLN A 369 -14.51 -29.82 18.01
CA GLN A 369 -15.83 -29.24 17.71
C GLN A 369 -15.87 -27.77 18.13
N SER A 370 -14.77 -27.07 17.84
CA SER A 370 -14.57 -25.66 18.20
C SER A 370 -13.86 -24.85 17.12
N ILE A 371 -13.98 -23.53 17.25
CA ILE A 371 -13.24 -22.49 16.53
C ILE A 371 -12.87 -21.39 17.54
N ALA A 372 -11.61 -20.99 17.64
CA ALA A 372 -11.26 -19.86 18.50
C ALA A 372 -11.70 -18.56 17.81
N ILE A 373 -12.20 -17.60 18.58
CA ILE A 373 -12.67 -16.32 18.04
C ILE A 373 -11.51 -15.54 17.43
N ALA A 374 -10.33 -15.56 18.06
CA ALA A 374 -9.12 -14.92 17.54
C ALA A 374 -8.59 -15.54 16.23
N ASP A 375 -8.96 -16.79 15.91
CA ASP A 375 -8.60 -17.44 14.64
C ASP A 375 -9.59 -17.07 13.50
N VAL A 376 -10.72 -16.42 13.80
CA VAL A 376 -11.75 -16.05 12.81
C VAL A 376 -11.36 -14.74 12.14
N ILE A 377 -11.04 -14.85 10.85
CA ILE A 377 -10.64 -13.74 9.98
C ILE A 377 -11.84 -12.86 9.62
N GLN A 378 -13.02 -13.47 9.44
CA GLN A 378 -14.25 -12.76 9.06
C GLN A 378 -15.51 -13.56 9.44
N VAL A 379 -16.59 -12.83 9.71
CA VAL A 379 -17.95 -13.37 9.80
C VAL A 379 -18.77 -12.82 8.62
N VAL A 380 -19.34 -13.70 7.80
CA VAL A 380 -20.11 -13.32 6.61
C VAL A 380 -21.53 -13.87 6.64
N GLN A 381 -22.49 -13.07 6.20
CA GLN A 381 -23.89 -13.48 6.05
C GLN A 381 -24.19 -13.96 4.62
N GLY A 382 -25.10 -14.90 4.50
CA GLY A 382 -25.61 -15.42 3.23
C GLY A 382 -24.76 -16.51 2.58
N ILE A 383 -25.13 -16.84 1.35
CA ILE A 383 -24.55 -17.94 0.55
C ILE A 383 -23.20 -17.50 -0.05
N LYS A 384 -22.17 -17.39 0.80
CA LYS A 384 -20.82 -16.94 0.40
C LYS A 384 -19.80 -18.08 0.31
N THR A 385 -19.87 -19.07 1.21
CA THR A 385 -18.97 -20.22 1.23
C THR A 385 -19.41 -21.32 0.28
N ASP A 386 -18.48 -22.17 -0.16
CA ASP A 386 -18.80 -23.32 -1.02
C ASP A 386 -19.68 -24.36 -0.31
N VAL A 387 -19.66 -24.37 1.02
CA VAL A 387 -20.58 -25.15 1.86
C VAL A 387 -22.02 -24.69 1.63
N PHE A 388 -22.29 -23.38 1.68
CA PHE A 388 -23.63 -22.85 1.41
C PHE A 388 -23.99 -22.88 -0.07
N LYS A 389 -23.08 -22.61 -1.00
CA LYS A 389 -23.37 -22.74 -2.46
C LYS A 389 -23.85 -24.15 -2.83
N ARG A 390 -23.44 -25.18 -2.07
CA ARG A 390 -23.84 -26.58 -2.25
C ARG A 390 -25.11 -26.97 -1.48
N SER A 391 -25.37 -26.36 -0.32
CA SER A 391 -26.36 -26.88 0.66
C SER A 391 -27.30 -25.86 1.27
N GLY A 392 -27.18 -24.59 0.90
CA GLY A 392 -28.08 -23.52 1.29
C GLY A 392 -29.25 -23.36 0.31
N ASP A 393 -30.37 -22.89 0.86
CA ASP A 393 -31.59 -22.51 0.15
C ASP A 393 -31.60 -20.99 -0.04
N THR A 394 -31.71 -20.52 -1.28
CA THR A 394 -31.69 -19.08 -1.60
C THR A 394 -32.82 -18.30 -0.91
N ALA A 395 -33.95 -18.95 -0.61
CA ALA A 395 -35.07 -18.35 0.14
C ALA A 395 -34.76 -18.12 1.64
N LYS A 396 -33.62 -18.60 2.13
CA LYS A 396 -33.17 -18.45 3.53
C LYS A 396 -31.85 -17.69 3.67
N THR A 397 -31.42 -16.96 2.64
CA THR A 397 -30.10 -16.32 2.59
C THR A 397 -29.80 -15.49 3.84
N ASP A 398 -30.77 -14.73 4.35
CA ASP A 398 -30.60 -13.85 5.51
C ASP A 398 -30.48 -14.59 6.85
N ARG A 399 -30.69 -15.91 6.88
CA ARG A 399 -30.49 -16.80 8.04
C ARG A 399 -29.17 -17.58 8.01
N TYR A 400 -28.35 -17.41 6.98
CA TYR A 400 -27.05 -18.06 6.88
C TYR A 400 -25.92 -17.19 7.39
N LEU A 401 -25.07 -17.77 8.24
CA LEU A 401 -23.88 -17.14 8.79
C LEU A 401 -22.69 -18.11 8.67
N SER A 402 -21.54 -17.61 8.22
CA SER A 402 -20.28 -18.34 8.18
C SER A 402 -19.20 -17.60 8.95
N LEU A 403 -18.58 -18.27 9.92
CA LEU A 403 -17.32 -17.84 10.53
C LEU A 403 -16.18 -18.51 9.74
N ILE A 404 -15.21 -17.73 9.28
CA ILE A 404 -14.13 -18.19 8.40
C ILE A 404 -12.78 -17.97 9.10
N ALA A 405 -12.03 -19.04 9.28
CA ALA A 405 -10.64 -19.06 9.78
C ALA A 405 -9.72 -19.66 8.70
N ASP A 406 -8.40 -19.61 8.92
CA ASP A 406 -7.40 -20.11 7.97
C ASP A 406 -7.57 -21.60 7.61
N ASP A 407 -7.90 -22.47 8.59
CA ASP A 407 -7.99 -23.93 8.38
C ASP A 407 -9.43 -24.43 8.14
N ARG A 408 -10.45 -23.68 8.61
CA ARG A 408 -11.84 -24.15 8.71
C ARG A 408 -12.89 -23.05 8.51
N THR A 409 -14.10 -23.51 8.19
CA THR A 409 -15.31 -22.69 8.21
C THR A 409 -16.34 -23.30 9.16
N LEU A 410 -17.11 -22.45 9.83
CA LEU A 410 -18.29 -22.81 10.59
C LEU A 410 -19.51 -22.16 9.94
N ASP A 411 -20.20 -22.95 9.13
CA ASP A 411 -21.39 -22.56 8.38
C ASP A 411 -22.67 -22.99 9.14
N ILE A 412 -23.54 -22.04 9.49
CA ILE A 412 -24.76 -22.24 10.30
C ILE A 412 -26.00 -21.54 9.72
N GLU A 413 -27.15 -22.22 9.73
CA GLU A 413 -28.50 -21.63 9.55
C GLU A 413 -29.10 -21.39 10.94
N VAL A 414 -29.62 -20.19 11.16
CA VAL A 414 -30.26 -19.79 12.43
C VAL A 414 -31.78 -19.64 12.28
N ALA A 415 -32.50 -19.53 13.40
CA ALA A 415 -33.96 -19.55 13.38
C ALA A 415 -34.60 -18.38 12.60
N SER A 416 -34.09 -17.15 12.77
CA SER A 416 -34.62 -15.92 12.15
C SER A 416 -33.51 -14.96 11.70
N ASP A 417 -33.87 -14.05 10.79
CA ASP A 417 -32.97 -13.03 10.22
C ASP A 417 -32.49 -12.03 11.30
N GLU A 418 -33.36 -11.77 12.29
CA GLU A 418 -33.07 -10.97 13.49
C GLU A 418 -31.96 -11.63 14.33
N LEU A 419 -32.04 -12.94 14.54
CA LEU A 419 -31.02 -13.72 15.25
C LEU A 419 -29.71 -13.75 14.44
N CYS A 420 -29.80 -13.87 13.11
CA CYS A 420 -28.62 -13.81 12.24
C CYS A 420 -27.94 -12.45 12.33
N SER A 421 -28.73 -11.38 12.34
CA SER A 421 -28.26 -10.00 12.51
C SER A 421 -27.63 -9.78 13.89
N LEU A 422 -28.25 -10.27 14.97
CA LEU A 422 -27.69 -10.18 16.33
C LEU A 422 -26.33 -10.89 16.43
N LEU A 423 -26.22 -12.09 15.87
CA LEU A 423 -24.97 -12.86 15.84
C LEU A 423 -23.90 -12.21 14.97
N LEU A 424 -24.26 -11.71 13.79
CA LEU A 424 -23.34 -11.02 12.89
C LEU A 424 -22.74 -9.78 13.56
N HIS A 425 -23.55 -8.93 14.19
CA HIS A 425 -23.06 -7.74 14.88
C HIS A 425 -22.24 -8.09 16.12
N GLY A 426 -22.73 -9.01 16.97
CA GLY A 426 -22.05 -9.40 18.20
C GLY A 426 -20.70 -10.10 17.95
N LEU A 427 -20.63 -11.04 17.01
CA LEU A 427 -19.38 -11.72 16.68
C LEU A 427 -18.38 -10.75 16.03
N ASN A 428 -18.81 -9.87 15.12
CA ASN A 428 -17.90 -8.84 14.57
C ASN A 428 -17.39 -7.87 15.65
N ALA A 429 -18.21 -7.52 16.65
CA ALA A 429 -17.76 -6.70 17.78
C ALA A 429 -16.72 -7.43 18.65
N MET A 430 -16.86 -8.75 18.81
CA MET A 430 -15.85 -9.58 19.48
C MET A 430 -14.52 -9.60 18.71
N LEU A 431 -14.54 -9.76 17.38
CA LEU A 431 -13.31 -9.74 16.55
C LEU A 431 -12.56 -8.40 16.57
N VAL A 432 -13.23 -7.30 16.93
CA VAL A 432 -12.60 -5.97 17.13
C VAL A 432 -12.04 -5.80 18.55
N SER A 433 -12.46 -6.66 19.49
CA SER A 433 -12.14 -6.56 20.92
C SER A 433 -11.08 -7.55 21.40
N THR A 434 -10.84 -8.63 20.64
CA THR A 434 -9.74 -9.60 20.81
C THR A 434 -8.46 -9.14 20.13
#